data_AF-A0A2A5KTW6-F1
#
_entry.id   AF-A0A2A5KTW6-F1
#
_cell.length_a   1.000
_cell.length_b   1.000
_cell.length_c   1.000
_cell.angle_alpha   90.00
_cell.angle_beta   90.00
_cell.angle_gamma   90.00
#
_symmetry.space_group_name_H-M   'P 1'
#
loop_
_entity.id
_entity.type
_entity.pdbx_description
1 polymer ?
#
loop_
_entity_poly.entity_id
_entity_poly.type
_entity_poly.pdbx_seq_one_letter_code
_entity_poly.pdbx_strand_id
1 'polypeptide(L)' 'MKYVSVLVSALLSIFFGWLFYERYWRFRDCISQALSSCLTPDGGNLTQGGFLWGVFAGLFLLLAMISAWRIFRRRDAGK' A
#
# COMPACT_ATOMS: atom_id res chain seq x y z
N MET A 1 -14.51 6.26 17.82
CA MET A 1 -14.55 5.33 16.66
C MET A 1 -13.98 5.92 15.36
N LYS A 2 -14.40 7.11 14.88
CA LYS A 2 -13.99 7.63 13.54
C LYS A 2 -12.47 7.77 13.34
N TYR A 3 -11.74 8.28 14.32
CA TYR A 3 -10.27 8.39 14.27
C TYR A 3 -9.56 7.04 14.36
N VAL A 4 -10.16 6.05 15.04
CA VAL A 4 -9.61 4.69 15.14
C VAL A 4 -9.60 4.03 13.75
N SER A 5 -10.67 4.22 12.96
CA SER A 5 -10.73 3.69 11.59
C SER A 5 -9.67 4.32 10.68
N VAL A 6 -9.38 5.62 10.83
CA VAL A 6 -8.30 6.29 10.10
C VAL A 6 -6.95 5.71 10.50
N LEU A 7 -6.70 5.58 11.81
CA LEU A 7 -5.44 5.05 12.35
C LEU A 7 -5.19 3.61 11.89
N VAL A 8 -6.19 2.74 12.00
CA VAL A 8 -6.12 1.34 11.57
C VAL A 8 -5.85 1.26 10.07
N SER A 9 -6.57 2.01 9.24
CA SER A 9 -6.36 2.01 7.79
C SER A 9 -4.97 2.51 7.41
N ALA A 10 -4.46 3.54 8.11
CA ALA A 10 -3.11 4.05 7.89
C ALA A 10 -2.05 3.01 8.26
N LEU A 11 -2.21 2.31 9.39
CA LEU A 11 -1.30 1.23 9.81
C LEU A 11 -1.30 0.07 8.82
N LEU A 12 -2.48 -0.36 8.32
CA LEU A 12 -2.57 -1.39 7.28
C LEU A 12 -1.88 -0.94 5.99
N SER A 13 -2.08 0.32 5.58
CA SER A 13 -1.41 0.87 4.40
C SER A 13 0.11 0.84 4.54
N ILE A 14 0.65 1.23 5.70
CA ILE A 14 2.09 1.17 5.99
C ILE A 14 2.59 -0.27 5.95
N PHE A 15 1.86 -1.21 6.59
CA PHE A 15 2.23 -2.63 6.62
C PHE A 15 2.28 -3.25 5.21
N PHE A 16 1.25 -3.03 4.39
CA PHE A 16 1.25 -3.52 3.01
C PHE A 16 2.25 -2.78 2.12
N GLY A 17 2.51 -1.50 2.39
CA GLY A 17 3.55 -0.72 1.73
C GLY A 17 4.96 -1.28 2.02
N TRP A 18 5.19 -1.75 3.25
CA TRP A 18 6.42 -2.45 3.61
C TRP A 18 6.56 -3.79 2.85
N LEU A 19 5.49 -4.58 2.77
CA LEU A 19 5.50 -5.83 1.98
C LEU A 19 5.73 -5.58 0.49
N PHE A 20 5.12 -4.51 -0.06
CA PHE A 20 5.38 -4.05 -1.42
C PHE A 20 6.85 -3.65 -1.61
N TYR A 21 7.44 -2.96 -0.64
CA TYR A 21 8.84 -2.57 -0.70
C TYR A 21 9.76 -3.79 -0.77
N GLU A 22 9.59 -4.74 0.14
CA GLU A 22 10.42 -5.95 0.21
C GLU A 22 10.27 -6.84 -1.04
N ARG A 23 9.08 -6.95 -1.64
CA ARG A 23 8.85 -7.87 -2.78
C ARG A 23 8.96 -7.24 -4.15
N TYR A 24 8.66 -5.95 -4.28
CA TYR A 24 8.70 -5.25 -5.57
C TYR A 24 9.79 -4.19 -5.61
N TRP A 25 9.69 -3.19 -4.73
CA TRP A 25 10.43 -1.94 -4.90
C TRP A 25 11.94 -2.14 -4.76
N ARG A 26 12.35 -2.99 -3.82
CA ARG A 26 13.74 -3.37 -3.61
C ARG A 26 14.38 -4.05 -4.82
N PHE A 27 13.58 -4.74 -5.63
CA PHE A 27 14.03 -5.48 -6.82
C PHE A 27 13.62 -4.79 -8.12
N ARG A 28 13.18 -3.53 -8.06
CA ARG A 28 12.64 -2.79 -9.21
C ARG A 28 13.63 -2.72 -10.38
N ASP A 29 14.92 -2.55 -10.09
CA ASP A 29 15.97 -2.50 -11.10
C ASP A 29 16.20 -3.86 -11.77
N CYS A 30 16.07 -4.96 -11.02
CA CYS A 30 16.06 -6.30 -11.61
C CYS A 30 14.86 -6.46 -12.55
N ILE A 31 13.66 -6.09 -12.07
CA ILE A 31 12.40 -6.25 -12.81
C ILE A 31 12.38 -5.40 -14.08
N SER A 32 13.00 -4.21 -14.06
CA SER A 32 13.04 -3.32 -15.23
C SER A 32 14.04 -3.76 -16.29
N GLN A 33 15.12 -4.45 -15.89
CA GLN A 33 16.15 -4.97 -16.81
C GLN A 33 15.79 -6.34 -17.36
N ALA A 34 15.06 -7.15 -16.58
CA ALA A 34 14.62 -8.45 -17.03
C ALA A 34 13.41 -8.31 -17.97
N LEU A 35 13.56 -8.75 -19.23
CA LEU A 35 12.46 -8.90 -20.20
C LEU A 35 11.40 -9.92 -19.74
N SER A 36 11.66 -10.64 -18.63
CA SER A 36 10.80 -11.60 -17.94
C SER A 36 10.89 -11.39 -16.42
N SER A 37 9.91 -11.84 -15.63
CA SER A 37 9.84 -11.56 -14.17
C SER A 37 11.11 -11.96 -13.42
N CYS A 38 11.55 -11.15 -12.44
CA CYS A 38 12.59 -11.59 -11.50
C CYS A 38 12.03 -12.67 -10.59
N LEU A 39 12.60 -13.87 -10.70
CA LEU A 39 12.25 -15.02 -9.90
C LEU A 39 13.18 -15.08 -8.69
N THR A 40 12.62 -15.40 -7.53
CA THR A 40 13.44 -15.86 -6.40
C THR A 40 14.11 -17.19 -6.77
N PRO A 41 15.19 -17.60 -6.08
CA PRO A 41 15.82 -18.91 -6.31
C PRO A 41 14.83 -20.08 -6.26
N ASP A 42 13.76 -19.93 -5.47
CA ASP A 42 12.66 -20.88 -5.33
C ASP A 42 11.59 -20.78 -6.45
N GLY A 43 11.82 -19.99 -7.49
CA GLY A 43 10.89 -19.79 -8.61
C GLY A 43 9.71 -18.86 -8.33
N GLY A 44 9.70 -18.15 -7.21
CA GLY A 44 8.62 -17.23 -6.85
C GLY A 44 8.66 -15.92 -7.65
N ASN A 45 7.53 -15.52 -8.25
CA ASN A 45 7.41 -14.29 -9.02
C ASN A 45 7.33 -13.04 -8.12
N LEU A 46 8.42 -12.27 -8.07
CA LEU A 46 8.53 -11.05 -7.27
C LEU A 46 7.63 -9.92 -7.79
N THR A 47 7.43 -9.84 -9.10
CA THR A 47 6.60 -8.81 -9.75
C THR A 47 5.12 -8.96 -9.39
N GLN A 48 4.59 -10.19 -9.48
CA GLN A 48 3.17 -10.47 -9.22
C GLN A 48 2.82 -10.34 -7.74
N GLY A 49 3.69 -10.84 -6.85
CA GLY A 49 3.53 -10.65 -5.40
C GLY A 49 3.63 -9.18 -5.01
N GLY A 50 4.55 -8.45 -5.63
CA GLY A 50 4.70 -7.01 -5.52
C GLY A 50 3.43 -6.23 -5.82
N PHE A 51 2.88 -6.42 -7.02
CA PHE A 51 1.67 -5.72 -7.47
C PHE A 51 0.50 -5.90 -6.50
N LEU A 52 0.29 -7.13 -6.00
CA LEU A 52 -0.78 -7.44 -5.07
C LEU A 52 -0.68 -6.60 -3.78
N TRP A 53 0.50 -6.56 -3.15
CA TRP A 53 0.70 -5.79 -1.92
C TRP A 53 0.62 -4.28 -2.16
N GLY A 54 1.11 -3.80 -3.30
CA GLY A 54 1.00 -2.39 -3.70
C GLY A 54 -0.46 -1.93 -3.83
N VAL A 55 -1.32 -2.77 -4.42
CA VAL A 55 -2.76 -2.49 -4.53
C VAL A 55 -3.41 -2.39 -3.15
N PHE A 56 -3.13 -3.33 -2.24
CA PHE A 56 -3.66 -3.26 -0.87
C PHE A 56 -3.16 -2.00 -0.14
N ALA A 57 -1.86 -1.69 -0.24
CA ALA A 57 -1.30 -0.49 0.36
C ALA A 57 -1.99 0.79 -0.11
N GLY A 58 -2.22 0.91 -1.42
CA GLY A 58 -2.92 2.05 -2.03
C GLY A 58 -4.40 2.13 -1.63
N LEU A 59 -5.11 1.00 -1.59
CA LEU A 59 -6.51 0.95 -1.17
C LEU A 59 -6.70 1.44 0.26
N PHE A 60 -5.90 0.92 1.20
CA PHE A 60 -5.98 1.34 2.61
C PHE A 60 -5.56 2.80 2.81
N LEU A 61 -4.58 3.28 2.04
CA LEU A 61 -4.19 4.70 2.05
C LEU A 61 -5.36 5.59 1.61
N LEU A 62 -6.01 5.23 0.50
CA LEU A 62 -7.14 5.98 -0.04
C LEU A 62 -8.31 6.01 0.96
N LEU A 63 -8.60 4.88 1.60
CA LEU A 63 -9.63 4.80 2.65
C LEU A 63 -9.29 5.68 3.86
N ALA A 64 -8.02 5.69 4.28
CA ALA A 64 -7.55 6.57 5.37
C ALA A 64 -7.72 8.04 5.00
N MET A 65 -7.33 8.44 3.78
CA MET A 65 -7.46 9.82 3.28
C MET A 65 -8.93 10.27 3.18
N ILE A 66 -9.81 9.46 2.57
CA ILE A 66 -11.24 9.78 2.46
C ILE A 66 -11.86 9.93 3.86
N SER A 67 -11.50 9.05 4.79
CA SER A 67 -12.03 9.07 6.15
C SER A 67 -11.55 10.28 6.93
N ALA A 68 -10.26 10.62 6.84
CA ALA A 68 -9.70 11.82 7.44
C ALA A 68 -10.35 13.09 6.88
N TRP A 69 -10.46 13.19 5.55
CA TRP A 69 -11.08 14.32 4.87
C TRP A 69 -12.55 14.53 5.28
N ARG A 70 -13.33 13.45 5.40
CA ARG A 70 -14.71 13.51 5.90
C ARG A 70 -14.79 14.01 7.35
N ILE A 71 -13.81 13.68 8.19
CA ILE A 71 -13.74 14.16 9.57
C ILE A 71 -13.43 15.66 9.59
N PHE A 72 -12.44 16.11 8.81
CA PHE A 72 -12.09 17.53 8.71
C PHE A 72 -13.26 18.37 8.21
N ARG A 73 -13.91 17.99 7.09
CA ARG A 73 -15.09 18.70 6.57
C ARG A 73 -16.22 18.86 7.59
N ARG A 74 -16.50 17.81 8.38
CA ARG A 74 -17.55 17.87 9.41
C ARG A 74 -17.18 18.77 10.58
N ARG A 75 -15.89 18.90 10.88
CA ARG A 75 -15.39 19.80 11.91
C ARG A 75 -15.53 21.26 11.48
N ASP A 76 -15.27 21.56 10.22
CA ASP A 76 -15.38 22.91 9.66
C ASP A 76 -16.83 23.36 9.48
N ALA A 77 -17.75 22.44 9.16
CA ALA A 77 -19.18 22.74 9.02
C ALA A 77 -19.95 22.88 10.35
N GLY A 78 -19.33 22.51 11.48
CA GLY A 78 -19.92 22.63 12.82
C GLY A 78 -19.46 23.87 13.59
N LYS A 79 -18.76 24.79 12.91
CA LYS A 79 -18.24 26.04 13.45
C LYS A 79 -18.97 27.21 12.78
#